data_AF-A0A2X1QGY8-F1
#
_entry.id   AF-A0A2X1QGY8-F1
#
_cell.length_a   1.000
_cell.length_b   1.000
_cell.length_c   1.000
_cell.angle_alpha   90.00
_cell.angle_beta   90.00
_cell.angle_gamma   90.00
#
_symmetry.space_group_name_H-M   'P 1'
#
loop_
_entity.id
_entity.type
_entity.pdbx_description
1 polymer ?
#
loop_
_entity_poly.entity_id
_entity_poly.type
_entity_poly.pdbx_seq_one_letter_code
_entity_poly.pdbx_strand_id
1 'polypeptide(L)' 'MGSKKIRMVYAPTQEHGKQVRIEDVPQAQRDIFSLSNEEVQELAKQAVQIEKHYGRPMDIEWAKDGHTGKLFIVQAAS' A
#
# COMPACT_ATOMS: atom_id res chain seq x y z
N MET A 1 16.23 5.39 -1.06
CA MET A 1 15.00 4.77 -1.61
C MET A 1 14.92 3.33 -1.16
N GLY A 2 13.73 2.81 -0.87
CA GLY A 2 13.53 1.36 -0.66
C GLY A 2 13.82 0.59 -1.95
N SER A 3 14.49 -0.57 -1.84
CA SER A 3 15.00 -1.33 -2.99
C SER A 3 13.92 -1.90 -3.92
N LYS A 4 12.68 -2.07 -3.40
CA LYS A 4 11.49 -2.53 -4.13
C LYS A 4 11.81 -3.68 -5.10
N LYS A 5 12.50 -4.73 -4.63
CA LYS A 5 13.05 -5.77 -5.52
C LYS A 5 11.96 -6.67 -6.11
N ILE A 6 10.99 -7.04 -5.30
CA ILE A 6 9.90 -7.95 -5.65
C ILE A 6 8.55 -7.31 -5.34
N ARG A 7 7.51 -7.74 -6.05
CA ARG A 7 6.10 -7.37 -5.81
C ARG A 7 5.19 -8.59 -5.93
N MET A 8 4.03 -8.51 -5.31
CA MET A 8 2.94 -9.46 -5.51
C MET A 8 1.97 -8.90 -6.55
N VAL A 9 1.58 -9.72 -7.53
CA VAL A 9 0.62 -9.38 -8.58
C VAL A 9 -0.43 -10.47 -8.72
N TYR A 10 -1.59 -10.14 -9.31
CA TYR A 10 -2.59 -11.15 -9.67
C TYR A 10 -2.00 -12.16 -10.65
N ALA A 11 -2.24 -13.44 -10.37
CA ALA A 11 -1.96 -14.51 -11.30
C ALA A 11 -3.10 -14.65 -12.31
N PRO A 12 -2.86 -15.15 -13.52
CA PRO A 12 -3.91 -15.38 -14.51
C PRO A 12 -4.85 -16.57 -14.16
N THR A 13 -4.66 -17.20 -13.00
CA THR A 13 -5.44 -18.37 -12.55
C THR A 13 -6.43 -17.97 -11.44
N GLN A 14 -7.57 -18.66 -11.41
CA GLN A 14 -8.57 -18.57 -10.34
C GLN A 14 -8.49 -19.74 -9.34
N GLU A 15 -7.51 -20.64 -9.50
CA GLU A 15 -7.32 -21.76 -8.60
C GLU A 15 -7.09 -21.27 -7.16
N HIS A 16 -7.79 -21.90 -6.21
CA HIS A 16 -7.73 -21.51 -4.81
C HIS A 16 -6.30 -21.60 -4.26
N GLY A 17 -5.82 -20.51 -3.65
CA GLY A 17 -4.46 -20.41 -3.11
C GLY A 17 -3.39 -20.04 -4.13
N LYS A 18 -3.73 -19.85 -5.42
CA LYS A 18 -2.79 -19.48 -6.49
C LYS A 18 -3.15 -18.19 -7.22
N GLN A 19 -4.07 -17.38 -6.69
CA GLN A 19 -4.57 -16.17 -7.36
C GLN A 19 -3.56 -15.01 -7.38
N VAL A 20 -2.42 -15.15 -6.69
CA VAL A 20 -1.33 -14.17 -6.68
C VAL A 20 0.00 -14.86 -6.95
N ARG A 21 0.94 -14.10 -7.54
CA ARG A 21 2.32 -14.54 -7.75
C ARG A 21 3.30 -13.43 -7.37
N ILE A 22 4.49 -13.83 -6.96
CA ILE A 22 5.62 -12.91 -6.73
C ILE A 22 6.39 -12.74 -8.04
N GLU A 23 6.79 -11.52 -8.36
CA GLU A 23 7.67 -11.21 -9.49
C GLU A 23 8.66 -10.10 -9.13
N ASP A 24 9.75 -10.02 -9.88
CA ASP A 24 10.68 -8.90 -9.82
C ASP A 24 10.01 -7.61 -10.30
N VAL A 25 10.23 -6.52 -9.56
CA VAL A 25 9.81 -5.19 -10.01
C VAL A 25 10.74 -4.74 -11.14
N PRO A 26 10.23 -4.21 -12.27
CA PRO A 26 11.08 -3.66 -13.33
C PRO A 26 12.01 -2.56 -12.79
N GLN A 27 13.27 -2.53 -13.22
CA GLN A 27 14.27 -1.59 -12.71
C GLN A 27 13.78 -0.13 -12.75
N ALA A 28 13.13 0.28 -13.85
CA ALA A 28 12.57 1.62 -14.01
C ALA A 28 11.54 2.01 -12.93
N GLN A 29 10.84 1.04 -12.33
CA GLN A 29 9.89 1.29 -11.23
C GLN A 29 10.56 1.25 -9.85
N ARG A 30 11.73 0.62 -9.73
CA ARG A 30 12.50 0.56 -8.47
C ARG A 30 13.05 1.93 -8.09
N ASP A 31 13.34 2.76 -9.08
CA ASP A 31 13.95 4.08 -8.89
C ASP A 31 12.92 5.22 -8.79
N ILE A 32 11.63 4.88 -8.71
CA ILE A 32 10.52 5.82 -8.51
C ILE A 32 9.91 5.61 -7.11
N PHE A 33 9.42 6.67 -6.48
CA PHE A 33 8.66 6.56 -5.23
C PHE A 33 7.29 5.92 -5.46
N SER A 34 6.85 5.07 -4.52
CA SER A 34 5.55 4.39 -4.62
C SER A 34 4.36 5.35 -4.43
N LEU A 35 4.59 6.51 -3.82
CA LEU A 35 3.62 7.56 -3.55
C LEU A 35 4.20 8.92 -3.96
N SER A 36 3.33 9.83 -4.38
CA SER A 36 3.68 11.25 -4.49
C SER A 36 3.73 11.92 -3.10
N ASN A 37 4.25 13.14 -3.02
CA ASN A 37 4.26 13.90 -1.77
C ASN A 37 2.85 14.20 -1.27
N GLU A 38 1.94 14.50 -2.19
CA GLU A 38 0.53 14.79 -1.91
C GLU A 38 -0.16 13.55 -1.32
N GLU A 39 0.14 12.36 -1.86
CA GLU A 39 -0.39 11.09 -1.37
C GLU A 39 0.14 10.75 0.02
N VAL A 40 1.42 11.02 0.30
CA VAL A 40 1.99 10.87 1.65
C VAL A 40 1.30 11.80 2.65
N GLN A 41 1.06 13.06 2.27
CA GLN A 41 0.36 14.01 3.13
C GLN A 41 -1.09 13.59 3.41
N GLU A 42 -1.79 13.07 2.39
CA GLU A 42 -3.16 12.58 2.54
C GLU A 42 -3.22 11.37 3.48
N LEU A 43 -2.32 10.40 3.31
CA LEU A 43 -2.23 9.24 4.19
C LEU A 43 -1.89 9.65 5.63
N ALA A 44 -0.98 10.62 5.82
CA ALA A 44 -0.62 11.12 7.14
C ALA A 44 -1.82 11.80 7.85
N LYS A 45 -2.64 12.57 7.13
CA LYS A 45 -3.86 13.16 7.68
C LYS A 45 -4.84 12.09 8.17
N GLN A 46 -5.02 11.02 7.39
CA GLN A 46 -5.87 9.89 7.78
C GLN A 46 -5.32 9.18 9.03
N ALA A 47 -4.01 8.94 9.08
CA ALA A 47 -3.35 8.31 10.22
C ALA A 47 -3.53 9.09 11.53
N VAL A 48 -3.35 10.43 11.49
CA VAL A 48 -3.56 11.29 12.67
C VAL A 48 -5.02 11.30 13.11
N GLN A 49 -5.98 11.25 12.18
CA GLN A 49 -7.40 11.14 12.52
C GLN A 49 -7.72 9.81 13.22
N ILE A 50 -7.13 8.71 12.75
CA ILE A 50 -7.26 7.38 13.36
C ILE A 50 -6.65 7.37 14.77
N GLU A 51 -5.41 7.85 14.93
CA GLU A 51 -4.76 7.95 16.24
C GLU A 51 -5.60 8.76 17.23
N LYS A 52 -6.14 9.91 16.80
CA LYS A 52 -7.03 10.74 17.63
C LYS A 52 -8.31 10.02 18.01
N HIS A 53 -8.88 9.23 17.10
CA HIS A 53 -10.10 8.48 17.37
C HIS A 53 -9.90 7.40 18.43
N TYR A 54 -8.76 6.69 18.39
CA TYR A 54 -8.44 5.62 19.35
C TYR A 54 -7.70 6.09 20.60
N GLY A 55 -7.17 7.32 20.60
CA GLY A 55 -6.49 7.93 21.74
C GLY A 55 -5.10 7.32 22.04
N ARG A 56 -4.50 6.62 21.08
CA ARG A 56 -3.18 5.97 21.21
C ARG A 56 -2.55 5.75 19.82
N PRO A 57 -1.23 5.55 19.73
CA PRO A 57 -0.57 5.16 18.48
C PRO A 57 -1.21 3.90 17.90
N MET A 58 -1.37 3.86 16.58
CA MET A 58 -1.99 2.76 15.84
C MET A 58 -1.06 2.27 14.74
N ASP A 59 -1.01 0.96 14.54
CA ASP A 59 -0.48 0.34 13.33
C ASP A 59 -1.57 0.32 12.25
N ILE A 60 -1.26 0.83 11.06
CA ILE A 60 -2.23 1.11 10.01
C ILE A 60 -1.77 0.48 8.71
N GLU A 61 -2.57 -0.46 8.21
CA GLU A 61 -2.43 -0.98 6.86
C GLU A 61 -3.29 -0.17 5.90
N TRP A 62 -2.73 0.16 4.73
CA TRP A 62 -3.38 0.97 3.71
C TRP A 62 -3.12 0.41 2.31
N ALA A 63 -3.97 0.76 1.36
CA ALA A 63 -3.83 0.39 -0.04
C ALA A 63 -4.15 1.58 -0.95
N LYS A 64 -3.43 1.67 -2.07
CA LYS A 64 -3.77 2.55 -3.20
C LYS A 64 -4.45 1.72 -4.27
N ASP A 65 -5.66 2.09 -4.66
CA ASP A 65 -6.32 1.44 -5.79
C ASP A 65 -5.66 1.86 -7.12
N GLY A 66 -5.23 0.87 -7.91
CA GLY A 66 -4.58 1.10 -9.20
C GLY A 66 -5.51 1.68 -10.27
N HIS A 67 -6.84 1.56 -10.13
CA HIS A 67 -7.80 2.07 -11.11
C HIS A 67 -8.20 3.52 -10.83
N THR A 68 -8.53 3.83 -9.56
CA THR A 68 -9.01 5.16 -9.18
C THR A 68 -7.91 6.07 -8.63
N GLY A 69 -6.76 5.53 -8.23
CA GLY A 69 -5.69 6.25 -7.55
C GLY A 69 -6.01 6.62 -6.09
N LYS A 70 -7.17 6.21 -5.57
CA LYS A 70 -7.59 6.54 -4.20
C LYS A 70 -6.83 5.72 -3.17
N LEU A 71 -6.56 6.35 -2.03
CA LEU A 71 -5.99 5.71 -0.84
C LEU A 71 -7.11 5.23 0.09
N PHE A 72 -6.95 4.01 0.61
CA PHE A 72 -7.89 3.37 1.53
C PHE A 72 -7.14 2.81 2.73
N ILE A 73 -7.77 2.87 3.90
CA ILE A 73 -7.31 2.18 5.10
C ILE A 73 -7.95 0.79 5.12
N VAL A 74 -7.14 -0.26 5.19
CA VAL A 74 -7.62 -1.66 5.19
C VAL A 74 -7.62 -2.26 6.59
N GLN A 75 -6.74 -1.79 7.48
CA GLN A 75 -6.72 -2.18 8.89
C GLN A 75 -6.19 -1.04 9.76
N ALA A 76 -6.68 -0.95 11.00
CA ALA A 76 -6.05 -0.17 12.07
C ALA A 76 -6.07 -1.01 13.36
N ALA A 77 -4.89 -1.32 13.90
CA ALA A 77 -4.70 -2.14 15.09
C ALA A 77 -3.74 -1.47 16.07
N SER A 78 -3.69 -1.98 17.30
CA SER A 78 -2.82 -1.46 18.37
C SER A 78 -1.70 -2.43 18.72
#